data_AF-A0A1Y0MGS4-F1
#
_entry.id   AF-A0A1Y0MGS4-F1
#
_cell.length_a   1.000
_cell.length_b   1.000
_cell.length_c   1.000
_cell.angle_alpha   90.00
_cell.angle_beta   90.00
_cell.angle_gamma   90.00
#
_symmetry.space_group_name_H-M   'P 1'
#
loop_
_entity.id
_entity.type
_entity.pdbx_description
1 polymer ?
#
loop_
_entity_poly.entity_id
_entity_poly.type
_entity_poly.pdbx_seq_one_letter_code
_entity_poly.pdbx_strand_id
1 'polypeptide(L)' 'MNNFIFKRKLPLWKSILGSLLLAVGIYSFFSTYRAFIIIGFGIFMLLIEGSEFDFTDRKYRKTKSILGLP' A
#
# COMPACT_ATOMS: atom_id res chain seq x y z
N MET A 1 21.10 -14.43 -9.82
CA MET A 1 20.00 -13.50 -9.48
C MET A 1 18.85 -13.76 -10.45
N ASN A 2 18.07 -14.82 -10.22
CA ASN A 2 16.90 -15.14 -11.06
C ASN A 2 15.63 -14.92 -10.25
N ASN A 3 15.41 -13.68 -9.81
CA ASN A 3 14.18 -13.30 -9.11
C ASN A 3 13.48 -12.24 -9.95
N PHE A 4 12.20 -12.47 -10.26
CA PHE A 4 11.36 -11.53 -11.00
C PHE A 4 10.32 -10.92 -10.06
N ILE A 5 10.31 -9.60 -9.95
CA ILE A 5 9.36 -8.88 -9.10
C ILE A 5 8.35 -8.19 -10.01
N PHE A 6 7.11 -8.66 -9.97
CA PHE A 6 5.98 -7.99 -10.59
C PHE A 6 5.26 -7.12 -9.56
N LYS A 7 5.15 -5.82 -9.84
CA LYS A 7 4.35 -4.88 -9.04
C LYS A 7 3.21 -4.36 -9.90
N ARG A 8 1.98 -4.40 -9.37
CA ARG A 8 0.84 -3.77 -10.03
C ARG A 8 1.00 -2.25 -9.93
N LYS A 9 0.75 -1.53 -11.03
CA LYS A 9 0.80 -0.06 -11.02
C LYS A 9 -0.31 0.48 -10.11
N LEU A 10 0.03 1.34 -9.14
CA LEU A 10 -0.97 2.04 -8.34
C LEU A 10 -1.74 3.01 -9.24
N PRO A 11 -3.08 2.92 -9.30
CA PRO A 11 -3.88 3.93 -10.00
C PRO A 11 -3.66 5.31 -9.35
N LEU A 12 -3.44 6.34 -10.16
CA LEU A 12 -3.22 7.70 -9.67
C LEU A 12 -4.36 8.18 -8.74
N TRP A 13 -5.62 7.86 -9.08
CA TRP A 13 -6.77 8.24 -8.26
C TRP A 13 -6.72 7.60 -6.86
N LYS A 14 -6.29 6.34 -6.75
CA LYS A 14 -6.13 5.65 -5.46
C LYS A 14 -5.03 6.31 -4.63
N SER A 15 -3.94 6.71 -5.28
CA SER A 15 -2.85 7.43 -4.62
C SER A 15 -3.33 8.77 -4.07
N ILE A 16 -4.05 9.56 -4.88
CA ILE A 16 -4.54 10.88 -4.49
C ILE A 16 -5.51 10.77 -3.31
N LEU A 17 -6.50 9.88 -3.40
CA LEU A 17 -7.48 9.71 -2.33
C LEU A 17 -6.89 9.08 -1.07
N GLY A 18 -6.02 8.08 -1.22
CA GLY A 18 -5.34 7.46 -0.08
C GLY A 18 -4.50 8.48 0.69
N SER A 19 -3.77 9.35 -0.02
CA SER A 19 -3.00 10.44 0.59
C SER A 19 -3.89 11.50 1.25
N LEU A 20 -5.01 11.89 0.62
CA LEU A 20 -5.97 12.82 1.22
C LEU A 20 -6.61 12.24 2.49
N LEU A 21 -7.05 10.98 2.46
CA LEU A 21 -7.60 10.30 3.62
C LEU A 21 -6.57 10.18 4.75
N LEU A 22 -5.30 9.90 4.42
CA LEU A 22 -4.23 9.92 5.41
C LEU A 22 -4.04 11.30 6.03
N ALA A 23 -3.98 12.35 5.23
CA ALA A 23 -3.79 13.71 5.72
C ALA A 23 -4.95 14.16 6.62
N VAL A 24 -6.19 13.93 6.19
CA VAL A 24 -7.40 14.22 6.98
C VAL A 24 -7.44 13.37 8.24
N GLY A 25 -7.15 12.08 8.12
CA GLY A 25 -7.14 11.15 9.26
C GLY A 25 -6.12 11.54 10.32
N ILE A 26 -4.90 11.91 9.92
CA ILE A 26 -3.85 12.39 10.83
C ILE A 26 -4.27 13.70 11.49
N TYR A 27 -4.79 14.67 10.73
CA TYR A 27 -5.27 15.93 11.28
C TYR A 27 -6.40 15.72 12.30
N SER A 28 -7.39 14.89 11.96
CA SER A 28 -8.52 14.58 12.84
C SER A 28 -8.16 13.70 14.04
N PHE A 29 -7.04 12.98 14.01
CA PHE A 29 -6.59 12.15 15.13
C PHE A 29 -6.28 12.97 16.39
N PHE A 30 -5.80 14.21 16.21
CA PHE A 30 -5.60 15.15 17.31
C PHE A 30 -6.91 15.62 17.96
N SER A 31 -8.05 15.44 17.28
CA SER A 31 -9.37 15.80 17.80
C SER A 31 -10.15 14.60 18.33
N THR A 32 -10.05 13.42 17.71
CA THR A 32 -10.80 12.23 18.13
C THR A 32 -10.09 10.92 17.74
N TYR A 33 -9.99 10.00 18.70
CA TYR A 33 -9.37 8.67 18.51
C TYR A 33 -10.01 7.82 17.40
N ARG A 34 -11.29 8.07 17.09
CA ARG A 34 -12.03 7.39 16.00
C ARG A 34 -11.45 7.71 14.62
N ALA A 35 -10.67 8.77 14.47
CA ALA A 35 -10.00 9.12 13.22
C ALA A 35 -8.96 8.07 12.78
N PHE A 36 -8.55 7.15 13.66
CA PHE A 36 -7.71 6.00 13.27
C PHE A 36 -8.37 5.16 12.16
N ILE A 37 -9.70 5.10 12.11
CA ILE A 37 -10.43 4.37 11.06
C ILE A 37 -10.15 5.00 9.68
N ILE A 38 -10.16 6.34 9.60
CA ILE A 38 -9.88 7.10 8.38
C ILE A 38 -8.43 6.89 7.94
N ILE A 39 -7.49 6.89 8.89
CA ILE A 39 -6.08 6.58 8.65
C ILE A 39 -5.95 5.16 8.07
N GLY A 40 -6.63 4.17 8.66
CA GLY A 40 -6.64 2.79 8.18
C GLY A 40 -7.15 2.68 6.74
N PHE A 41 -8.22 3.39 6.39
CA PHE A 41 -8.73 3.46 5.02
C PHE A 41 -7.73 4.11 4.05
N GLY A 42 -7.07 5.19 4.46
CA GLY A 42 -6.03 5.83 3.66
C GLY A 42 -4.86 4.88 3.35
N ILE A 43 -4.35 4.19 4.37
CA ILE A 43 -3.30 3.18 4.21
C ILE A 43 -3.78 2.04 3.30
N PHE A 44 -5.00 1.57 3.48
CA PHE A 44 -5.57 0.50 2.66
C PHE A 44 -5.68 0.88 1.18
N MET A 45 -6.04 2.13 0.86
CA MET A 45 -6.09 2.60 -0.53
C MET A 45 -4.70 2.69 -1.18
N LEU A 46 -3.64 2.90 -0.38
CA LEU A 46 -2.25 2.99 -0.83
C LEU A 46 -1.55 1.62 -0.88
N LEU A 47 -2.17 0.57 -0.36
CA LEU A 47 -1.65 -0.79 -0.45
C LEU A 47 -1.73 -1.33 -1.88
N ILE A 48 -0.61 -1.88 -2.32
CA ILE A 48 -0.44 -2.50 -3.62
C ILE A 48 0.02 -3.93 -3.40
N GLU A 49 -0.60 -4.82 -4.16
CA GLU A 49 -0.17 -6.22 -4.22
C GLU A 49 0.81 -6.40 -5.38
N GLY A 50 1.85 -7.16 -5.10
CA GLY A 50 2.83 -7.63 -6.06
C GLY A 50 3.06 -9.12 -5.91
N SER A 51 3.82 -9.67 -6.84
CA SER A 51 4.28 -11.06 -6.79
C SER A 51 5.75 -11.11 -7.12
N GLU A 52 6.49 -11.82 -6.28
CA GLU A 52 7.88 -12.14 -6.50
C GLU A 52 7.98 -13.63 -6.86
N PHE A 53 8.74 -13.90 -7.92
CA PHE A 53 9.00 -15.24 -8.41
C PHE A 53 10.50 -15.51 -8.27
N ASP A 54 10.86 -16.49 -7.44
CA ASP A 54 12.23 -16.98 -7.32
C ASP A 54 12.37 -18.22 -8.20
N PHE A 55 13.10 -18.10 -9.32
CA PHE A 55 13.31 -19.21 -10.24
C PHE A 55 14.37 -20.19 -9.75
N THR A 56 15.17 -19.81 -8.75
CA THR A 56 16.21 -20.66 -8.14
C THR A 56 15.56 -21.69 -7.22
N ASP A 57 14.68 -21.20 -6.34
CA ASP A 57 13.98 -22.02 -5.36
C ASP A 57 12.60 -22.50 -5.84
N ARG A 58 12.16 -22.07 -7.03
CA ARG A 58 10.79 -22.27 -7.57
C ARG A 58 9.71 -21.84 -6.58
N LYS A 59 9.97 -20.76 -5.84
CA LYS A 59 9.06 -20.22 -4.83
C LYS A 59 8.30 -19.02 -5.38
N TYR A 60 7.02 -18.98 -5.07
CA TYR A 60 6.14 -17.85 -5.33
C TYR A 60 5.85 -17.13 -4.02
N ARG A 61 6.07 -15.82 -3.97
CA ARG A 61 5.74 -14.99 -2.81
C ARG A 61 4.86 -13.82 -3.22
N LYS A 62 3.71 -13.66 -2.55
CA LYS A 62 2.91 -12.42 -2.65
C LYS A 62 3.61 -11.35 -1.83
N THR A 63 3.84 -10.19 -2.42
CA THR A 63 4.41 -9.03 -1.75
C THR A 63 3.34 -7.96 -1.60
N LYS A 64 3.38 -7.23 -0.48
CA LYS A 64 2.57 -6.02 -0.28
C LYS A 64 3.50 -4.84 -0.19
N SER A 65 3.13 -3.74 -0.83
CA SER A 65 3.91 -2.53 -0.93
C SER A 65 3.00 -1.33 -0.67
N ILE A 66 3.51 -0.31 -0.01
CA ILE A 66 2.81 0.96 0.20
C ILE A 66 3.40 1.96 -0.78
N LEU A 67 2.55 2.66 -1.55
CA LEU A 67 2.99 3.65 -2.55
C LEU A 67 3.94 3.10 -3.66
N GLY A 68 4.09 1.78 -3.76
CA GLY A 68 5.00 1.14 -4.73
C GLY A 68 6.41 0.91 -4.20
N LEU A 69 6.70 1.39 -2.99
CA LEU A 69 7.95 1.14 -2.28
C LEU A 69 7.90 -0.25 -1.61
N PRO A 70 8.88 -1.12 -1.87
CA PRO A 70 8.93 -2.47 -1.28
C PRO A 70 9.06 -2.43 0.24
#